data_AF-A0A453IAV6-F1
#
_entry.id   AF-A0A453IAV6-F1
#
_cell.length_a   1.000
_cell.length_b   1.000
_cell.length_c   1.000
_cell.angle_alpha   90.00
_cell.angle_beta   90.00
_cell.angle_gamma   90.00
#
_symmetry.space_group_name_H-M   'P 1'
#
loop_
_entity.id
_entity.type
_entity.pdbx_description
1 polymer ?
#
loop_
_entity_poly.entity_id
_entity_poly.type
_entity_poly.pdbx_seq_one_letter_code
_entity_poly.pdbx_strand_id
1 'polypeptide(L)'
;DQMYGPKEDRKLVIVLVGLPARGKTFTAAKLTRYLRWLGHETKHFNVGKYRRLKHGTNQTADFFRGDNKEGVEARNEVAALAMEDMLSWMEEGGQVGICDATNSTRSRRNMLMKMAEGKCKIIFVETICNDQDVLERNIRLKVQQSPDYAEQTDFEAGVRDFKERLAYYEKVYEPVDEGSYIKMIDMVSGNGGQLQINNISGYLPGRIVFFLVYIQNI
;
A
#
# COMPACT_ATOMS: atom_id res chain seq x y z
N ASP A 1 20.48 26.32 -25.05
CA ASP A 1 19.30 25.77 -24.35
C ASP A 1 19.61 24.63 -23.38
N GLN A 2 20.60 24.81 -22.50
CA GLN A 2 20.82 23.94 -21.34
C GLN A 2 20.04 24.50 -20.13
N MET A 3 18.71 24.33 -20.17
CA MET A 3 17.80 24.64 -19.04
C MET A 3 17.18 23.38 -18.42
N TYR A 4 17.79 22.22 -18.66
CA TYR A 4 17.50 21.01 -17.89
C TYR A 4 18.82 20.60 -17.25
N GLY A 5 18.87 20.64 -15.91
CA GLY A 5 19.88 19.92 -15.16
C GLY A 5 19.90 18.44 -15.58
N PRO A 6 20.89 17.65 -15.14
CA PRO A 6 20.96 16.23 -15.51
C PRO A 6 19.57 15.62 -15.31
N LYS A 7 19.05 14.92 -16.33
CA LYS A 7 17.81 14.16 -16.22
C LYS A 7 17.98 13.25 -15.01
N GLU A 8 17.46 13.69 -13.87
CA GLU A 8 17.23 12.81 -12.76
C GLU A 8 16.13 11.88 -13.25
N ASP A 9 16.52 10.76 -13.85
CA ASP A 9 15.69 9.59 -14.11
C ASP A 9 15.25 8.99 -12.75
N ARG A 10 14.62 9.80 -11.91
CA ARG A 10 14.22 9.43 -10.57
C ARG A 10 12.90 8.68 -10.66
N LYS A 11 13.04 7.41 -11.00
CA LYS A 11 12.05 6.36 -10.72
C LYS A 11 11.57 6.50 -9.28
N LEU A 12 10.26 6.47 -9.08
CA LEU A 12 9.63 6.64 -7.78
C LEU A 12 8.80 5.41 -7.45
N VAL A 13 9.07 4.80 -6.29
CA VAL A 13 8.24 3.77 -5.70
C VAL A 13 7.43 4.38 -4.56
N ILE A 14 6.11 4.25 -4.66
CA ILE A 14 5.17 4.62 -3.60
C ILE A 14 4.77 3.33 -2.88
N VAL A 15 5.20 3.19 -1.63
CA VAL A 15 4.86 2.04 -0.79
C VAL A 15 3.67 2.40 0.10
N LEU A 16 2.53 1.76 -0.12
CA LEU A 16 1.37 1.98 0.74
C LEU A 16 1.54 1.25 2.07
N VAL A 17 1.15 1.89 3.17
CA VAL A 17 1.27 1.35 4.52
C VAL A 17 -0.06 1.52 5.27
N GLY A 18 -0.40 0.55 6.12
CA GLY A 18 -1.54 0.64 7.02
C GLY A 18 -2.31 -0.67 7.14
N LEU A 19 -3.15 -0.73 8.18
CA LEU A 19 -3.98 -1.90 8.48
C LEU A 19 -4.96 -2.24 7.35
N PRO A 20 -5.42 -3.50 7.22
CA PRO A 20 -6.49 -3.87 6.29
C PRO A 20 -7.73 -2.96 6.44
N ALA A 21 -8.53 -2.83 5.38
CA ALA A 21 -9.73 -1.96 5.35
C ALA A 21 -9.51 -0.45 5.56
N ARG A 22 -8.26 0.06 5.56
CA ARG A 22 -7.93 1.50 5.68
C ARG A 22 -7.78 2.25 4.34
N GLY A 23 -8.44 1.83 3.26
CA GLY A 23 -8.48 2.61 2.00
C GLY A 23 -7.19 2.63 1.14
N LYS A 24 -6.19 1.78 1.42
CA LYS A 24 -4.93 1.71 0.64
C LYS A 24 -5.17 1.44 -0.85
N THR A 25 -5.87 0.36 -1.21
CA THR A 25 -6.13 0.03 -2.62
C THR A 25 -6.90 1.13 -3.36
N PHE A 26 -7.82 1.82 -2.68
CA PHE A 26 -8.52 2.98 -3.23
C PHE A 26 -7.55 4.14 -3.51
N THR A 27 -6.68 4.44 -2.54
CA THR A 27 -5.60 5.44 -2.68
C THR A 27 -4.65 5.07 -3.82
N ALA A 28 -4.29 3.79 -3.94
CA ALA A 28 -3.47 3.25 -5.03
C ALA A 28 -4.09 3.54 -6.40
N ALA A 29 -5.37 3.21 -6.56
CA ALA A 29 -6.09 3.38 -7.83
C ALA A 29 -6.21 4.86 -8.22
N LYS A 30 -6.56 5.73 -7.26
CA LYS A 30 -6.66 7.17 -7.49
C LYS A 30 -5.30 7.81 -7.81
N LEU A 31 -4.25 7.46 -7.06
CA LEU A 31 -2.88 7.92 -7.35
C LEU A 31 -2.43 7.46 -8.74
N THR A 32 -2.66 6.18 -9.08
CA THR A 32 -2.34 5.64 -10.42
C THR A 32 -3.00 6.48 -11.51
N ARG A 33 -4.30 6.75 -11.40
CA ARG A 33 -5.03 7.55 -12.38
C ARG A 33 -4.51 8.99 -12.47
N TYR A 34 -4.26 9.61 -11.32
CA TYR A 34 -3.75 10.98 -11.24
C TYR A 34 -2.38 11.12 -11.90
N LEU A 35 -1.44 10.23 -11.57
CA LEU A 35 -0.08 10.28 -12.09
C LEU A 35 -0.02 9.99 -13.59
N ARG A 36 -0.85 9.05 -14.09
CA ARG A 36 -1.03 8.84 -15.53
C ARG A 36 -1.60 10.08 -16.22
N TRP A 37 -2.58 10.73 -15.61
CA TRP A 37 -3.14 11.98 -16.15
C TRP A 37 -2.10 13.11 -16.22
N LEU A 38 -1.15 13.15 -15.28
CA LEU A 38 0.00 14.06 -15.34
C LEU A 38 1.05 13.66 -16.39
N GLY A 39 0.86 12.55 -17.12
CA GLY A 39 1.77 12.07 -18.15
C GLY A 39 2.89 11.16 -17.65
N HIS A 40 2.82 10.66 -16.40
CA HIS A 40 3.81 9.74 -15.86
C HIS A 40 3.43 8.28 -16.10
N GLU A 41 4.37 7.50 -16.65
CA GLU A 41 4.19 6.07 -16.84
C GLU A 41 4.15 5.37 -15.48
N THR A 42 2.93 5.01 -15.05
CA THR A 42 2.62 4.59 -13.67
C THR A 42 1.92 3.24 -13.66
N LYS A 43 2.33 2.34 -12.75
CA LYS A 43 1.75 1.00 -12.62
C LYS A 43 1.49 0.62 -11.16
N HIS A 44 0.36 -0.07 -10.93
CA HIS A 44 -0.10 -0.52 -9.62
C HIS A 44 0.23 -2.00 -9.43
N PHE A 45 0.97 -2.31 -8.37
CA PHE A 45 1.42 -3.65 -8.00
C PHE A 45 0.71 -4.07 -6.70
N ASN A 46 -0.32 -4.90 -6.82
CA ASN A 46 -1.09 -5.39 -5.68
C ASN A 46 -0.49 -6.69 -5.15
N VAL A 47 0.22 -6.65 -4.02
CA VAL A 47 0.90 -7.83 -3.43
C VAL A 47 -0.10 -8.94 -3.06
N GLY A 48 -1.35 -8.58 -2.77
CA GLY A 48 -2.42 -9.57 -2.58
C GLY A 48 -2.66 -10.44 -3.81
N LYS A 49 -2.50 -9.90 -5.02
CA LYS A 49 -2.60 -10.66 -6.28
C LYS A 49 -1.46 -11.67 -6.39
N TYR A 50 -0.22 -11.26 -6.10
CA TYR A 50 0.94 -12.14 -6.07
C TYR A 50 0.75 -13.28 -5.07
N ARG A 51 0.28 -12.96 -3.86
CA ARG A 51 -0.06 -13.99 -2.85
C ARG A 51 -1.06 -14.99 -3.37
N ARG A 52 -2.16 -14.54 -3.99
CA ARG A 52 -3.20 -15.44 -4.51
C ARG A 52 -2.70 -16.32 -5.65
N LEU A 53 -1.86 -15.79 -6.54
CA LEU A 53 -1.27 -16.57 -7.62
C LEU A 53 -0.32 -17.66 -7.10
N LYS A 54 0.43 -17.38 -6.03
CA LYS A 54 1.44 -18.31 -5.49
C LYS A 54 0.93 -19.28 -4.44
N HIS A 55 0.03 -18.83 -3.56
CA HIS A 55 -0.47 -19.59 -2.40
C HIS A 55 -1.98 -19.81 -2.43
N GLY A 56 -2.64 -19.49 -3.55
CA GLY A 56 -4.08 -19.68 -3.71
C GLY A 56 -4.96 -18.61 -3.05
N THR A 57 -6.24 -18.68 -3.42
CA THR A 57 -7.36 -17.98 -2.77
C THR A 57 -7.73 -18.68 -1.46
N ASN A 58 -8.56 -18.05 -0.62
CA ASN A 58 -9.12 -18.65 0.60
C ASN A 58 -8.13 -18.97 1.75
N GLN A 59 -7.04 -18.21 1.86
CA GLN A 59 -6.19 -18.26 3.06
C GLN A 59 -6.95 -17.69 4.26
N THR A 60 -7.07 -18.46 5.34
CA THR A 60 -7.74 -18.06 6.59
C THR A 60 -6.92 -17.02 7.36
N ALA A 61 -7.53 -16.44 8.40
CA ALA A 61 -6.85 -15.50 9.30
C ALA A 61 -5.53 -16.05 9.87
N ASP A 62 -5.42 -17.36 10.12
CA ASP A 62 -4.21 -18.01 10.66
C ASP A 62 -2.96 -17.85 9.77
N PHE A 63 -3.13 -17.78 8.45
CA PHE A 63 -2.04 -17.50 7.52
C PHE A 63 -1.40 -16.12 7.79
N PHE A 64 -2.15 -15.18 8.37
CA PHE A 64 -1.73 -13.80 8.58
C PHE A 64 -1.14 -13.52 9.96
N ARG A 65 -1.15 -14.51 10.86
CA ARG A 65 -0.57 -14.41 12.19
C ARG A 65 0.90 -13.98 12.16
N GLY A 66 1.31 -13.21 13.16
CA GLY A 66 2.69 -12.72 13.29
C GLY A 66 3.67 -13.79 13.79
N ASP A 67 3.18 -14.78 14.52
CA ASP A 67 3.95 -15.91 15.05
C ASP A 67 3.99 -17.11 14.09
N ASN A 68 3.19 -17.09 13.01
CA ASN A 68 3.27 -18.04 11.92
C ASN A 68 4.48 -17.71 11.01
N LYS A 69 5.63 -18.32 11.29
CA LYS A 69 6.88 -18.08 10.55
C LYS A 69 6.75 -18.37 9.06
N GLU A 70 6.11 -19.48 8.69
CA GLU A 70 5.88 -19.87 7.29
C GLU A 70 4.99 -18.85 6.57
N GLY A 71 3.90 -18.42 7.21
CA GLY A 71 3.01 -17.40 6.66
C GLY A 71 3.66 -16.01 6.56
N VAL A 72 4.57 -15.67 7.48
CA VAL A 72 5.39 -14.44 7.38
C VAL A 72 6.38 -14.52 6.22
N GLU A 73 7.09 -15.65 6.09
CA GLU A 73 8.06 -15.88 5.02
C GLU A 73 7.38 -15.85 3.63
N ALA A 74 6.29 -16.60 3.46
CA ALA A 74 5.48 -16.58 2.25
C ALA A 74 5.01 -15.16 1.87
N ARG A 75 4.54 -14.38 2.85
CA ARG A 75 4.12 -12.98 2.62
C ARG A 75 5.29 -12.04 2.32
N ASN A 76 6.48 -12.30 2.84
CA ASN A 76 7.69 -11.53 2.51
C ASN A 76 8.14 -11.84 1.09
N GLU A 77 8.15 -13.12 0.73
CA GLU A 77 8.53 -13.61 -0.59
C GLU A 77 7.67 -12.97 -1.69
N VAL A 78 6.34 -12.99 -1.55
CA VAL A 78 5.46 -12.37 -2.56
C VAL A 78 5.56 -10.84 -2.62
N ALA A 79 5.99 -10.19 -1.53
CA ALA A 79 6.27 -8.76 -1.53
C ALA A 79 7.60 -8.45 -2.26
N ALA A 80 8.61 -9.31 -2.09
CA ALA A 80 9.87 -9.22 -2.81
C ALA A 80 9.65 -9.44 -4.32
N LEU A 81 8.91 -10.47 -4.71
CA LEU A 81 8.56 -10.73 -6.12
C LEU A 81 7.83 -9.55 -6.76
N ALA A 82 6.86 -8.96 -6.06
CA ALA A 82 6.15 -7.77 -6.56
C ALA A 82 7.07 -6.55 -6.73
N MET A 83 8.08 -6.40 -5.86
CA MET A 83 9.08 -5.34 -5.94
C MET A 83 10.07 -5.59 -7.08
N GLU A 84 10.51 -6.84 -7.29
CA GLU A 84 11.39 -7.24 -8.40
C GLU A 84 10.73 -6.98 -9.75
N ASP A 85 9.48 -7.42 -9.94
CA ASP A 85 8.69 -7.13 -11.13
C ASP A 85 8.53 -5.62 -11.37
N MET A 86 8.37 -4.85 -10.29
CA MET A 86 8.27 -3.39 -10.36
C MET A 86 9.57 -2.76 -10.84
N LEU A 87 10.70 -3.18 -10.28
CA LEU A 87 12.02 -2.67 -10.66
C LEU A 87 12.35 -3.05 -12.11
N SER A 88 12.06 -4.28 -12.54
CA SER A 88 12.22 -4.72 -13.94
C SER A 88 11.37 -3.87 -14.88
N TRP A 89 10.09 -3.65 -14.57
CA TRP A 89 9.23 -2.78 -15.36
C TRP A 89 9.74 -1.33 -15.41
N MET A 90 10.36 -0.84 -14.34
CA MET A 90 10.99 0.48 -14.35
C MET A 90 12.24 0.53 -15.24
N GLU A 91 13.03 -0.54 -15.32
CA GLU A 91 14.16 -0.66 -16.26
C GLU A 91 13.71 -0.56 -17.73
N GLU A 92 12.49 -1.01 -18.04
CA GLU A 92 11.86 -0.89 -19.35
C GLU A 92 11.23 0.49 -19.63
N GLY A 93 11.39 1.47 -18.74
CA GLY A 93 10.90 2.84 -18.92
C GLY A 93 9.74 3.25 -18.00
N GLY A 94 9.28 2.36 -17.11
CA GLY A 94 8.33 2.71 -16.06
C GLY A 94 8.88 3.79 -15.11
N GLN A 95 8.04 4.78 -14.76
CA GLN A 95 8.46 5.93 -13.94
C GLN A 95 7.98 5.84 -12.49
N VAL A 96 6.74 5.41 -12.27
CA VAL A 96 6.14 5.37 -10.92
C VAL A 96 5.49 4.01 -10.63
N GLY A 97 6.00 3.32 -9.63
CA GLY A 97 5.44 2.05 -9.16
C GLY A 97 4.71 2.25 -7.84
N ILE A 98 3.47 1.75 -7.73
CA ILE A 98 2.71 1.78 -6.48
C ILE A 98 2.62 0.37 -5.90
N CYS A 99 3.31 0.14 -4.78
CA CYS A 99 3.28 -1.12 -4.03
C CYS A 99 2.12 -1.11 -3.03
N ASP A 100 1.04 -1.82 -3.37
CA ASP A 100 -0.18 -1.93 -2.55
C ASP A 100 -0.17 -3.21 -1.71
N ALA A 101 0.20 -3.04 -0.44
CA ALA A 101 0.15 -4.05 0.61
C ALA A 101 -0.06 -3.39 1.98
N THR A 102 -0.11 -4.16 3.06
CA THR A 102 -0.17 -3.60 4.42
C THR A 102 1.15 -2.96 4.84
N ASN A 103 2.29 -3.56 4.48
CA ASN A 103 3.64 -3.11 4.83
C ASN A 103 3.76 -2.65 6.31
N SER A 104 3.09 -3.41 7.18
CA SER A 104 2.75 -3.02 8.55
C SER A 104 3.93 -3.10 9.52
N THR A 105 5.03 -3.74 9.14
CA THR A 105 6.22 -3.88 9.99
C THR A 105 7.39 -3.09 9.43
N ARG A 106 8.23 -2.54 10.30
CA ARG A 106 9.48 -1.87 9.94
C ARG A 106 10.41 -2.82 9.20
N SER A 107 10.49 -4.08 9.62
CA SER A 107 11.30 -5.09 8.92
C SER A 107 10.91 -5.26 7.45
N ARG A 108 9.60 -5.27 7.14
CA ARG A 108 9.12 -5.34 5.74
C ARG A 108 9.53 -4.09 4.96
N ARG A 109 9.36 -2.91 5.55
CA ARG A 109 9.68 -1.63 4.90
C ARG A 109 11.19 -1.49 4.65
N ASN A 110 12.03 -1.90 5.59
CA ASN A 110 13.49 -1.95 5.44
C ASN A 110 13.93 -2.91 4.31
N MET A 111 13.28 -4.07 4.19
CA MET A 111 13.53 -4.99 3.07
C MET A 111 13.27 -4.30 1.72
N LEU A 112 12.12 -3.63 1.57
CA LEU A 112 11.78 -2.91 0.34
C LEU A 112 12.74 -1.74 0.06
N MET A 113 13.14 -0.99 1.09
CA MET A 113 14.15 0.08 0.96
C MET A 113 15.49 -0.44 0.47
N LYS A 114 15.96 -1.56 1.03
CA LYS A 114 17.20 -2.21 0.59
C LYS A 114 17.12 -2.68 -0.87
N MET A 115 15.98 -3.19 -1.32
CA MET A 115 15.80 -3.61 -2.71
C MET A 115 15.83 -2.44 -3.70
N ALA A 116 15.37 -1.26 -3.28
CA ALA A 116 15.33 -0.03 -4.07
C ALA A 116 16.64 0.77 -4.06
N GLU A 117 17.56 0.46 -3.14
CA GLU A 117 18.80 1.20 -2.95
C GLU A 117 19.60 1.30 -4.26
N GLY A 118 19.98 2.52 -4.63
CA GLY A 118 20.68 2.82 -5.88
C GLY A 118 19.83 2.69 -7.17
N LYS A 119 18.57 2.23 -7.09
CA LYS A 119 17.70 2.00 -8.26
C LYS A 119 16.56 3.00 -8.40
N CYS A 120 15.93 3.39 -7.29
CA CYS A 120 14.80 4.31 -7.29
C CYS A 120 14.60 4.99 -5.92
N LYS A 121 13.84 6.09 -5.89
CA LYS A 121 13.42 6.73 -4.64
C LYS A 121 12.19 6.00 -4.09
N ILE A 122 12.13 5.77 -2.78
CA ILE A 122 10.91 5.32 -2.09
C ILE A 122 10.28 6.48 -1.34
N ILE A 123 8.95 6.55 -1.39
CA ILE A 123 8.14 7.26 -0.40
C ILE A 123 7.09 6.31 0.17
N PHE A 124 6.82 6.43 1.47
CA PHE A 124 5.72 5.72 2.12
C PHE A 124 4.46 6.59 2.11
N VAL A 125 3.31 6.00 1.82
CA VAL A 125 1.99 6.63 1.99
C VAL A 125 1.20 5.78 2.96
N GLU A 126 1.10 6.24 4.20
CA GLU A 126 0.43 5.54 5.29
C GLU A 126 -1.00 6.04 5.45
N THR A 127 -1.96 5.11 5.52
CA THR A 127 -3.37 5.43 5.77
C THR A 127 -3.82 4.93 7.14
N ILE A 128 -4.27 5.87 7.98
CA ILE A 128 -4.77 5.64 9.34
C ILE A 128 -6.20 6.19 9.39
N CYS A 129 -7.16 5.38 9.82
CA CYS A 129 -8.58 5.70 9.82
C CYS A 129 -9.29 4.99 10.98
N ASN A 130 -9.52 5.68 12.08
CA ASN A 130 -10.10 5.10 13.31
C ASN A 130 -11.62 5.21 13.38
N ASP A 131 -12.23 5.86 12.38
CA ASP A 131 -13.68 5.93 12.21
C ASP A 131 -14.29 4.54 12.03
N GLN A 132 -15.12 4.13 12.99
CA GLN A 132 -15.68 2.77 13.03
C GLN A 132 -16.67 2.50 11.89
N ASP A 133 -17.43 3.51 11.45
CA ASP A 133 -18.42 3.35 10.38
C ASP A 133 -17.72 3.13 9.03
N VAL A 134 -16.65 3.89 8.79
CA VAL A 134 -15.79 3.70 7.60
C VAL A 134 -15.14 2.33 7.61
N LEU A 135 -14.67 1.86 8.78
CA LEU A 135 -14.05 0.55 8.91
C LEU A 135 -15.02 -0.59 8.65
N GLU A 136 -16.19 -0.58 9.29
CA GLU A 136 -17.22 -1.61 9.10
C GLU A 136 -17.68 -1.67 7.64
N ARG A 137 -17.91 -0.51 7.00
CA ARG A 137 -18.22 -0.43 5.56
C ARG A 137 -17.10 -1.06 4.72
N ASN A 138 -15.84 -0.70 4.98
CA ASN A 138 -14.71 -1.20 4.21
C ASN A 138 -14.45 -2.70 4.42
N ILE A 139 -14.69 -3.22 5.63
CA ILE A 139 -14.60 -4.65 5.93
C ILE A 139 -15.65 -5.40 5.10
N ARG A 140 -16.91 -4.97 5.15
CA ARG A 140 -18.01 -5.61 4.41
C ARG A 140 -17.75 -5.57 2.90
N LEU A 141 -17.35 -4.43 2.35
CA LEU A 141 -16.96 -4.31 0.93
C LEU A 141 -15.79 -5.23 0.58
N LYS A 142 -14.81 -5.39 1.48
CA LYS A 142 -13.66 -6.25 1.25
C LYS A 142 -14.06 -7.72 1.20
N VAL A 143 -14.93 -8.18 2.10
CA VAL A 143 -15.45 -9.55 2.08
C VAL A 143 -16.28 -9.78 0.81
N GLN A 144 -17.12 -8.82 0.43
CA GLN A 144 -17.99 -8.93 -0.74
C GLN A 144 -17.20 -8.99 -2.07
N GLN A 145 -16.10 -8.25 -2.20
CA GLN A 145 -15.41 -8.06 -3.47
C GLN A 145 -14.08 -8.81 -3.59
N SER A 146 -13.49 -9.27 -2.48
CA SER A 146 -12.18 -9.91 -2.51
C SER A 146 -12.28 -11.36 -3.00
N PRO A 147 -11.41 -11.79 -3.93
CA PRO A 147 -11.31 -13.20 -4.32
C PRO A 147 -10.95 -14.14 -3.17
N ASP A 148 -10.46 -13.61 -2.05
CA ASP A 148 -10.18 -14.40 -0.84
C ASP A 148 -11.44 -14.99 -0.17
N TYR A 149 -12.62 -14.44 -0.46
CA TYR A 149 -13.89 -14.86 0.12
C TYR A 149 -14.91 -15.28 -0.94
N ALA A 150 -14.47 -15.49 -2.19
CA ALA A 150 -15.37 -15.79 -3.31
C ALA A 150 -16.15 -17.10 -3.14
N GLU A 151 -15.58 -18.08 -2.42
CA GLU A 151 -16.20 -19.37 -2.13
C GLU A 151 -16.87 -19.40 -0.75
N GLN A 152 -16.83 -18.30 0.02
CA GLN A 152 -17.46 -18.22 1.32
C GLN A 152 -18.97 -17.96 1.16
N THR A 153 -19.79 -18.95 1.53
CA THR A 153 -21.25 -18.89 1.42
C THR A 153 -21.90 -18.17 2.59
N ASP A 154 -21.31 -18.18 3.78
CA ASP A 154 -21.73 -17.39 4.93
C ASP A 154 -20.97 -16.06 4.97
N PHE A 155 -21.64 -14.99 4.52
CA PHE A 155 -21.07 -13.64 4.50
C PHE A 155 -20.57 -13.19 5.88
N GLU A 156 -21.31 -13.47 6.95
CA GLU A 156 -20.93 -13.05 8.30
C GLU A 156 -19.77 -13.89 8.84
N ALA A 157 -19.62 -15.16 8.42
CA ALA A 157 -18.39 -15.91 8.67
C ALA A 157 -17.16 -15.27 8.00
N GLY A 158 -17.30 -14.81 6.76
CA GLY A 158 -16.24 -14.07 6.06
C GLY A 158 -15.87 -12.76 6.77
N VAL A 159 -16.87 -12.03 7.29
CA VAL A 159 -16.65 -10.83 8.11
C VAL A 159 -15.91 -11.15 9.40
N ARG A 160 -16.26 -12.25 10.09
CA ARG A 160 -15.57 -12.70 11.31
C ARG A 160 -14.10 -13.06 11.03
N ASP A 161 -13.83 -13.86 10.00
CA ASP A 161 -12.45 -14.20 9.59
C ASP A 161 -11.64 -12.94 9.24
N PHE A 162 -12.24 -11.98 8.51
CA PHE A 162 -11.55 -10.74 8.17
C PHE A 162 -11.23 -9.88 9.41
N LYS A 163 -12.15 -9.82 10.38
CA LYS A 163 -11.93 -9.11 11.66
C LYS A 163 -10.81 -9.77 12.47
N GLU A 164 -10.76 -11.10 12.51
CA GLU A 164 -9.67 -11.83 13.15
C GLU A 164 -8.32 -11.56 12.47
N ARG A 165 -8.29 -11.61 11.13
CA ARG A 165 -7.12 -11.21 10.34
C ARG A 165 -6.66 -9.80 10.68
N LEU A 166 -7.58 -8.85 10.83
CA LEU A 166 -7.25 -7.47 11.19
C LEU A 166 -6.61 -7.40 12.59
N ALA A 167 -7.15 -8.11 13.57
CA ALA A 167 -6.58 -8.21 14.91
C ALA A 167 -5.15 -8.79 14.90
N TYR A 168 -4.85 -9.74 14.01
CA TYR A 168 -3.48 -10.24 13.84
C TYR A 168 -2.52 -9.17 13.28
N TYR A 169 -2.97 -8.33 12.36
CA TYR A 169 -2.15 -7.21 11.86
C TYR A 169 -1.95 -6.13 12.92
N GLU A 170 -2.96 -5.83 13.74
CA GLU A 170 -2.87 -4.84 14.82
C GLU A 170 -1.78 -5.21 15.84
N LYS A 171 -1.66 -6.49 16.20
CA LYS A 171 -0.64 -6.98 17.16
C LYS A 171 0.80 -6.72 16.73
N VAL A 172 1.06 -6.57 15.43
CA VAL A 172 2.41 -6.41 14.87
C VAL A 172 2.59 -5.09 14.11
N TYR A 173 1.60 -4.20 14.15
CA TYR A 173 1.64 -2.97 13.37
C TYR A 173 2.58 -1.94 14.01
N GLU A 174 3.54 -1.48 13.20
CA GLU A 174 4.51 -0.46 13.54
C GLU A 174 4.25 0.73 12.59
N PRO A 175 3.70 1.86 13.08
CA PRO A 175 3.51 3.06 12.27
C PRO A 175 4.81 3.51 11.58
N VAL A 176 4.71 4.15 10.42
CA VAL A 176 5.90 4.60 9.69
C VAL A 176 6.61 5.71 10.45
N ASP A 177 7.90 5.59 10.67
CA ASP A 177 8.74 6.67 11.22
C ASP A 177 10.09 6.78 10.51
N GLU A 178 10.34 5.90 9.53
CA GLU A 178 11.54 5.85 8.73
C GLU A 178 11.34 6.46 7.32
N GLY A 179 12.44 7.00 6.77
CA GLY A 179 12.49 7.46 5.39
C GLY A 179 11.57 8.65 5.07
N SER A 180 11.27 8.81 3.78
CA SER A 180 10.34 9.82 3.28
C SER A 180 8.91 9.28 3.36
N TYR A 181 8.01 9.99 4.05
CA TYR A 181 6.64 9.51 4.23
C TYR A 181 5.58 10.60 4.22
N ILE A 182 4.36 10.18 3.91
CA ILE A 182 3.13 10.95 4.02
C ILE A 182 2.14 10.08 4.82
N LYS A 183 1.63 10.59 5.95
CA LYS A 183 0.58 9.92 6.72
C LYS A 183 -0.73 10.66 6.55
N MET A 184 -1.75 9.94 6.10
CA MET A 184 -3.13 10.40 6.04
C MET A 184 -3.86 9.83 7.24
N ILE A 185 -4.17 10.69 8.22
CA ILE A 185 -4.80 10.29 9.48
C ILE A 185 -6.22 10.85 9.49
N ASP A 186 -7.22 9.98 9.56
CA ASP A 186 -8.64 10.33 9.71
C ASP A 186 -9.14 11.37 8.67
N MET A 187 -8.58 11.32 7.45
CA MET A 187 -8.92 12.24 6.35
C MET A 187 -10.32 12.00 5.73
N VAL A 188 -11.02 10.93 6.14
CA VAL A 188 -12.34 10.54 5.60
C VAL A 188 -13.49 11.17 6.38
N SER A 189 -13.37 11.22 7.71
CA SER A 189 -14.47 11.53 8.63
C SER A 189 -14.85 13.02 8.66
N GLY A 190 -14.06 13.89 8.03
CA GLY A 190 -14.26 15.34 8.06
C GLY A 190 -13.97 15.99 9.43
N ASN A 191 -13.68 15.18 10.46
CA ASN A 191 -13.48 15.61 11.84
C ASN A 191 -12.02 15.46 12.23
N GLY A 192 -11.24 16.54 12.11
CA GLY A 192 -9.87 16.59 12.64
C GLY A 192 -8.84 15.77 11.85
N GLY A 193 -9.10 15.48 10.57
CA GLY A 193 -8.13 14.80 9.70
C GLY A 193 -6.79 15.55 9.60
N GLN A 194 -5.70 14.79 9.56
CA GLN A 194 -4.33 15.32 9.55
C GLN A 194 -3.51 14.70 8.42
N LEU A 195 -2.65 15.53 7.83
CA LEU A 195 -1.61 15.09 6.92
C LEU A 195 -0.25 15.35 7.57
N GLN A 196 0.50 14.30 7.88
CA GLN A 196 1.87 14.41 8.37
C GLN A 196 2.85 14.10 7.24
N ILE A 197 3.87 14.94 7.07
CA ILE A 197 4.81 14.86 5.95
C ILE A 197 6.23 14.86 6.51
N ASN A 198 7.06 13.92 6.08
CA ASN A 198 8.46 13.86 6.46
C ASN A 198 9.37 13.65 5.25
N ASN A 199 10.42 14.47 5.17
CA ASN A 199 11.48 14.36 4.17
C ASN A 199 10.96 14.20 2.71
N ILE A 200 9.92 14.95 2.35
CA ILE A 200 9.37 14.98 0.98
C ILE A 200 10.03 16.13 0.21
N SER A 201 10.64 15.78 -0.92
CA SER A 201 11.37 16.72 -1.79
C SER A 201 11.26 16.30 -3.26
N GLY A 202 11.26 17.31 -4.14
CA GLY A 202 11.12 17.16 -5.59
C GLY A 202 9.69 17.38 -6.10
N TYR A 203 9.57 17.60 -7.40
CA TYR A 203 8.31 17.95 -8.06
C TYR A 203 7.22 16.88 -7.87
N LEU A 204 7.53 15.62 -8.20
CA LEU A 204 6.54 14.56 -8.21
C LEU A 204 6.02 14.19 -6.80
N PRO A 205 6.88 13.99 -5.78
CA PRO A 205 6.41 13.82 -4.40
C PRO A 205 5.59 15.01 -3.87
N GLY A 206 5.93 16.26 -4.25
CA GLY A 206 5.14 17.44 -3.90
C GLY A 206 3.75 17.44 -4.54
N ARG A 207 3.63 17.02 -5.81
CA ARG A 207 2.33 16.83 -6.48
C ARG A 207 1.49 15.74 -5.81
N ILE A 208 2.13 14.66 -5.34
CA ILE A 208 1.45 13.59 -4.59
C ILE A 208 0.89 14.13 -3.27
N VAL A 209 1.69 14.86 -2.48
CA VAL A 209 1.21 15.53 -1.26
C VAL A 209 -0.02 16.39 -1.56
N PHE A 210 0.08 17.28 -2.56
CA PHE A 210 -1.02 18.16 -2.94
C PHE A 210 -2.27 17.35 -3.31
N PHE A 211 -2.15 16.32 -4.15
CA PHE A 211 -3.27 15.48 -4.53
C PHE A 211 -3.93 14.78 -3.34
N LEU A 212 -3.13 14.28 -2.39
CA LEU A 212 -3.62 13.57 -1.20
C LEU A 212 -4.38 14.49 -0.22
N VAL A 213 -4.12 15.80 -0.22
CA VAL A 213 -4.93 16.78 0.54
C VAL A 213 -6.37 16.82 0.03
N TYR A 214 -6.57 16.79 -1.29
CA TYR A 214 -7.88 16.94 -1.92
C TYR A 214 -8.60 15.62 -2.19
N ILE A 215 -7.98 14.49 -1.85
CA ILE A 215 -8.58 13.18 -2.07
C ILE A 215 -9.70 12.97 -1.04
N GLN A 216 -10.88 13.54 -1.30
CA GLN A 216 -12.07 13.19 -0.55
C GLN A 216 -12.37 11.71 -0.84
N ASN A 217 -12.34 10.92 0.23
CA ASN A 217 -12.78 9.53 0.22
C ASN A 217 -14.31 9.55 0.27
N ILE A 218 -14.95 9.81 -0.87
CA ILE A 218 -16.39 9.61 -1.08
C ILE A 218 -16.69 8.11 -0.96
#